data_AF-A0A392M2U8-F1
#
_entry.id   AF-A0A392M2U8-F1
#
_cell.length_a   1.000
_cell.length_b   1.000
_cell.length_c   1.000
_cell.angle_alpha   90.00
_cell.angle_beta   90.00
_cell.angle_gamma   90.00
#
_symmetry.space_group_name_H-M   'P 1'
#
loop_
_entity.id
_entity.type
_entity.pdbx_description
1 polymer ?
#
loop_
_entity_poly.entity_id
_entity_poly.type
_entity_poly.pdbx_seq_one_letter_code
_entity_poly.pdbx_strand_id
1 'polypeptide(L)'
;KRGQHKFWGTRMFKYGDLDVLHFLLSNLSWWIEEYQIDGYQFHSLSSMIYTHNGFASFTGDLEEYSNQYVDREALLYLIMANEILHVLYPNIVTIAEDATYYPGLCEPTSQGGLGFDYYVNLSAPEMWSTFLETVPDHEWSMTKIVNTLISKKENADKMLLYAENHNQSISGRRSFAEVLFGEIDEHSENYKESLLRGSSLHKVCC
;
A
#
# COMPACT_ATOMS: atom_id res chain seq x y z
N LYS A 1 -10.85 21.51 10.28
CA LYS A 1 -11.05 20.88 11.61
C LYS A 1 -10.30 19.55 11.59
N ARG A 2 -9.43 19.29 12.57
CA ARG A 2 -8.41 18.21 12.58
C ARG A 2 -8.94 16.80 12.90
N GLY A 3 -10.26 16.62 12.98
CA GLY A 3 -10.89 15.35 13.40
C GLY A 3 -11.79 14.71 12.36
N GLN A 4 -11.73 15.16 11.10
CA GLN A 4 -12.55 14.64 10.01
C GLN A 4 -11.71 14.48 8.74
N HIS A 5 -11.76 13.29 8.17
CA HIS A 5 -11.12 12.97 6.90
C HIS A 5 -11.99 13.53 5.76
N LYS A 6 -11.62 14.70 5.22
CA LYS A 6 -12.47 15.43 4.26
C LYS A 6 -12.85 14.61 3.03
N PHE A 7 -11.91 13.79 2.53
CA PHE A 7 -12.13 12.98 1.33
C PHE A 7 -12.98 11.73 1.56
N TRP A 8 -13.01 11.20 2.79
CA TRP A 8 -13.71 9.95 3.11
C TRP A 8 -14.98 10.18 3.92
N GLY A 9 -15.19 11.39 4.43
CA GLY A 9 -16.30 11.71 5.32
C GLY A 9 -16.19 11.06 6.71
N THR A 10 -15.06 10.42 7.04
CA THR A 10 -14.85 9.69 8.30
C THR A 10 -14.29 10.58 9.40
N ARG A 11 -14.26 10.06 10.64
CA ARG A 11 -13.61 10.71 11.78
C ARG A 11 -12.16 10.24 11.89
N MET A 12 -11.30 11.11 12.41
CA MET A 12 -9.91 10.78 12.70
C MET A 12 -9.71 10.61 14.20
N PHE A 13 -8.94 9.60 14.59
CA PHE A 13 -8.54 9.38 15.98
C PHE A 13 -7.64 10.50 16.49
N LYS A 14 -7.68 10.73 17.80
CA LYS A 14 -6.73 11.60 18.49
C LYS A 14 -5.66 10.74 19.14
N TYR A 15 -4.56 10.52 18.42
CA TYR A 15 -3.53 9.58 18.87
C TYR A 15 -2.78 10.03 20.12
N GLY A 16 -2.78 11.33 20.47
CA GLY A 16 -2.23 11.82 21.74
C GLY A 16 -3.12 11.60 22.97
N ASP A 17 -4.36 11.14 22.79
CA ASP A 17 -5.27 10.83 23.89
C ASP A 17 -4.97 9.42 24.44
N LEU A 18 -4.67 9.33 25.74
CA LEU A 18 -4.31 8.07 26.40
C LEU A 18 -5.42 7.02 26.32
N ASP A 19 -6.68 7.44 26.40
CA ASP A 19 -7.81 6.50 26.31
C ASP A 19 -7.94 5.93 24.90
N VAL A 20 -7.61 6.74 23.88
CA VAL A 20 -7.58 6.30 22.46
C VAL A 20 -6.40 5.35 22.23
N LEU A 21 -5.22 5.66 22.78
CA LEU A 21 -4.05 4.77 22.70
C LEU A 21 -4.35 3.43 23.36
N HIS A 22 -4.88 3.42 24.57
CA HIS A 22 -5.29 2.20 25.26
C HIS A 22 -6.30 1.41 24.43
N PHE A 23 -7.31 2.08 23.87
CA PHE A 23 -8.30 1.42 23.03
C PHE A 23 -7.66 0.76 21.79
N LEU A 24 -6.84 1.48 21.04
CA LEU A 24 -6.23 0.98 19.80
C LEU A 24 -5.22 -0.14 20.07
N LEU A 25 -4.33 0.03 21.06
CA LEU A 25 -3.33 -0.99 21.40
C LEU A 25 -3.98 -2.26 21.97
N SER A 26 -5.01 -2.10 22.83
CA SER A 26 -5.76 -3.26 23.33
C SER A 26 -6.53 -3.95 22.20
N ASN A 27 -7.01 -3.21 21.20
CA ASN A 27 -7.68 -3.80 20.05
C ASN A 27 -6.73 -4.68 19.23
N LEU A 28 -5.46 -4.27 19.07
CA LEU A 28 -4.45 -5.11 18.44
C LEU A 28 -4.27 -6.41 19.24
N SER A 29 -3.94 -6.36 20.53
CA SER A 29 -3.79 -7.60 21.32
C SER A 29 -5.04 -8.48 21.30
N TRP A 30 -6.24 -7.90 21.36
CA TRP A 30 -7.50 -8.64 21.37
C TRP A 30 -7.69 -9.55 20.16
N TRP A 31 -7.37 -9.06 18.96
CA TRP A 31 -7.51 -9.88 17.74
C TRP A 31 -6.55 -11.07 17.73
N ILE A 32 -5.34 -10.91 18.26
CA ILE A 32 -4.39 -12.02 18.37
C ILE A 32 -4.85 -13.00 19.45
N GLU A 33 -5.22 -12.52 20.64
CA GLU A 33 -5.57 -13.39 21.77
C GLU A 33 -6.85 -14.20 21.50
N GLU A 34 -7.88 -13.57 20.94
CA GLU A 34 -9.19 -14.23 20.77
C GLU A 34 -9.32 -14.96 19.43
N TYR A 35 -8.72 -14.42 18.37
CA TYR A 35 -8.87 -14.96 17.01
C TYR A 35 -7.60 -15.61 16.46
N GLN A 36 -6.48 -15.52 17.20
CA GLN A 36 -5.22 -16.19 16.86
C GLN A 36 -4.75 -15.85 15.44
N ILE A 37 -4.87 -14.57 15.06
CA ILE A 37 -4.37 -14.08 13.78
C ILE A 37 -2.85 -13.90 13.82
N ASP A 38 -2.19 -14.11 12.69
CA ASP A 38 -0.73 -14.08 12.58
C ASP A 38 -0.17 -12.71 12.18
N GLY A 39 -1.01 -11.70 11.96
CA GLY A 39 -0.52 -10.39 11.53
C GLY A 39 -1.57 -9.35 11.19
N TYR A 40 -1.07 -8.17 10.82
CA TYR A 40 -1.87 -7.02 10.41
C TYR A 40 -1.36 -6.40 9.12
N GLN A 41 -2.28 -5.91 8.31
CA GLN A 41 -1.99 -4.90 7.29
C GLN A 41 -2.60 -3.57 7.73
N PHE A 42 -1.75 -2.59 8.03
CA PHE A 42 -2.16 -1.25 8.38
C PHE A 42 -2.44 -0.46 7.11
N HIS A 43 -3.73 -0.31 6.80
CA HIS A 43 -4.19 0.32 5.58
C HIS A 43 -4.09 1.86 5.64
N SER A 44 -3.63 2.47 4.55
CA SER A 44 -3.60 3.93 4.35
C SER A 44 -2.86 4.72 5.44
N LEU A 45 -1.61 4.36 5.73
CA LEU A 45 -0.78 5.05 6.73
C LEU A 45 -0.59 6.54 6.42
N SER A 46 -0.50 6.93 5.15
CA SER A 46 -0.44 8.34 4.72
C SER A 46 -1.59 9.19 5.27
N SER A 47 -2.77 8.59 5.47
CA SER A 47 -3.94 9.26 6.05
C SER A 47 -3.78 9.54 7.54
N MET A 48 -2.95 8.75 8.23
CA MET A 48 -2.61 8.90 9.64
C MET A 48 -1.44 9.86 9.83
N ILE A 49 -0.38 9.68 9.02
CA ILE A 49 0.90 10.38 9.17
C ILE A 49 0.80 11.86 8.77
N TYR A 50 -0.05 12.20 7.79
CA TYR A 50 -0.11 13.57 7.27
C TYR A 50 -1.46 14.24 7.51
N THR A 51 -1.42 15.51 7.90
CA THR A 51 -2.62 16.35 8.06
C THR A 51 -3.34 16.67 6.75
N HIS A 52 -2.67 16.52 5.61
CA HIS A 52 -3.28 16.55 4.28
C HIS A 52 -3.65 15.14 3.77
N ASN A 53 -3.58 14.13 4.64
CA ASN A 53 -4.05 12.76 4.41
C ASN A 53 -3.41 12.08 3.18
N GLY A 54 -2.15 12.37 2.87
CA GLY A 54 -1.45 11.79 1.72
C GLY A 54 -1.82 12.38 0.35
N PHE A 55 -2.71 13.38 0.26
CA PHE A 55 -3.11 14.01 -1.02
C PHE A 55 -2.14 15.09 -1.53
N ALA A 56 -0.99 15.27 -0.88
CA ALA A 56 0.09 16.11 -1.40
C ALA A 56 0.97 15.27 -2.33
N SER A 57 1.65 15.93 -3.27
CA SER A 57 2.67 15.27 -4.09
C SER A 57 3.92 14.99 -3.25
N PHE A 58 4.54 13.84 -3.49
CA PHE A 58 5.80 13.44 -2.88
C PHE A 58 6.84 13.16 -3.96
N THR A 59 7.97 13.88 -3.91
CA THR A 59 9.14 13.67 -4.77
C THR A 59 10.12 12.66 -4.17
N GLY A 60 10.04 12.44 -2.85
CA GLY A 60 11.03 11.66 -2.10
C GLY A 60 12.03 12.53 -1.33
N ASP A 61 11.89 13.85 -1.37
CA ASP A 61 12.74 14.76 -0.61
C ASP A 61 12.42 14.67 0.88
N LEU A 62 13.45 14.58 1.73
CA LEU A 62 13.28 14.33 3.17
C LEU A 62 12.44 15.42 3.89
N GLU A 63 12.47 16.65 3.36
CA GLU A 63 11.68 17.79 3.87
C GLU A 63 10.17 17.54 3.79
N GLU A 64 9.71 16.70 2.86
CA GLU A 64 8.31 16.30 2.72
C GLU A 64 7.84 15.39 3.87
N TYR A 65 8.78 14.66 4.49
CA TYR A 65 8.53 13.69 5.57
C TYR A 65 8.82 14.24 6.97
N SER A 66 9.42 15.43 7.05
CA SER A 66 9.85 16.07 8.31
C SER A 66 9.40 17.53 8.40
N ASN A 67 8.12 17.78 8.14
CA ASN A 67 7.53 19.12 8.18
C ASN A 67 6.37 19.24 9.19
N GLN A 68 5.79 20.43 9.28
CA GLN A 68 4.67 20.75 10.18
C GLN A 68 3.37 19.99 9.88
N TYR A 69 3.25 19.38 8.69
CA TYR A 69 2.08 18.63 8.28
C TYR A 69 2.10 17.19 8.76
N VAL A 70 3.22 16.73 9.31
CA VAL A 70 3.39 15.39 9.89
C VAL A 70 2.76 15.34 11.28
N ASP A 71 1.87 14.36 11.47
CA ASP A 71 1.25 14.05 12.76
C ASP A 71 2.18 13.15 13.59
N ARG A 72 2.86 13.78 14.54
CA ARG A 72 3.81 13.12 15.43
C ARG A 72 3.13 12.14 16.39
N GLU A 73 1.88 12.40 16.76
CA GLU A 73 1.12 11.52 17.65
C GLU A 73 0.76 10.22 16.92
N ALA A 74 0.38 10.32 15.65
CA ALA A 74 0.13 9.16 14.80
C ALA A 74 1.40 8.32 14.60
N LEU A 75 2.54 8.95 14.31
CA LEU A 75 3.82 8.24 14.20
C LEU A 75 4.21 7.52 15.49
N LEU A 76 4.05 8.19 16.64
CA LEU A 76 4.34 7.59 17.94
C LEU A 76 3.43 6.39 18.21
N TYR A 77 2.14 6.48 17.88
CA TYR A 77 1.22 5.34 17.95
C TYR A 77 1.71 4.15 17.11
N LEU A 78 2.14 4.37 15.85
CA LEU A 78 2.62 3.31 14.98
C LEU A 78 3.90 2.64 15.54
N ILE A 79 4.83 3.43 16.06
CA ILE A 79 6.05 2.92 16.72
C ILE A 79 5.67 2.06 17.93
N MET A 80 4.81 2.57 18.82
CA MET A 80 4.37 1.84 20.02
C MET A 80 3.60 0.56 19.65
N ALA A 81 2.74 0.61 18.62
CA ALA A 81 1.98 -0.53 18.15
C ALA A 81 2.91 -1.65 17.67
N ASN A 82 3.88 -1.33 16.80
CA ASN A 82 4.84 -2.32 16.33
C ASN A 82 5.74 -2.84 17.46
N GLU A 83 6.21 -1.97 18.36
CA GLU A 83 7.08 -2.39 19.47
C GLU A 83 6.34 -3.36 20.41
N ILE A 84 5.11 -3.02 20.82
CA ILE A 84 4.31 -3.88 21.70
C ILE A 84 3.96 -5.21 21.02
N LEU A 85 3.55 -5.16 19.75
CA LEU A 85 3.20 -6.36 18.98
C LEU A 85 4.37 -7.34 18.90
N HIS A 86 5.57 -6.88 18.54
CA HIS A 86 6.73 -7.76 18.40
C HIS A 86 7.32 -8.21 19.75
N VAL A 87 7.14 -7.41 20.82
CA VAL A 87 7.54 -7.83 22.18
C VAL A 87 6.63 -8.92 22.72
N LEU A 88 5.32 -8.78 22.56
CA LEU A 88 4.34 -9.74 23.07
C LEU A 88 4.20 -10.97 22.16
N TYR A 89 4.34 -10.77 20.84
CA TYR A 89 4.10 -11.77 19.81
C TYR A 89 5.26 -11.77 18.81
N PRO A 90 6.41 -12.40 19.13
CA PRO A 90 7.62 -12.30 18.31
C PRO A 90 7.52 -12.81 16.87
N ASN A 91 6.48 -13.58 16.54
CA ASN A 91 6.25 -14.14 15.21
C ASN A 91 5.15 -13.40 14.43
N ILE A 92 4.57 -12.34 15.00
CA ILE A 92 3.53 -11.54 14.32
C ILE A 92 4.14 -10.85 13.10
N VAL A 93 3.35 -10.71 12.04
CA VAL A 93 3.76 -9.96 10.85
C VAL A 93 2.96 -8.66 10.75
N THR A 94 3.64 -7.53 10.59
CA THR A 94 2.98 -6.24 10.32
C THR A 94 3.37 -5.68 8.95
N ILE A 95 2.35 -5.30 8.18
CA ILE A 95 2.48 -4.82 6.81
C ILE A 95 2.01 -3.37 6.73
N ALA A 96 2.85 -2.49 6.21
CA ALA A 96 2.52 -1.10 5.96
C ALA A 96 1.94 -0.89 4.55
N GLU A 97 0.75 -0.33 4.45
CA GLU A 97 0.24 0.22 3.19
C GLU A 97 0.31 1.75 3.24
N ASP A 98 1.35 2.30 2.58
CA ASP A 98 1.62 3.72 2.55
C ASP A 98 1.87 4.22 1.12
N ALA A 99 1.03 5.13 0.64
CA ALA A 99 1.13 5.68 -0.71
C ALA A 99 2.30 6.67 -0.88
N THR A 100 2.80 7.24 0.22
CA THR A 100 3.90 8.23 0.18
C THR A 100 5.27 7.56 0.30
N TYR A 101 5.31 6.30 0.75
CA TYR A 101 6.52 5.53 1.01
C TYR A 101 7.46 6.21 2.02
N TYR A 102 6.94 6.49 3.22
CA TYR A 102 7.68 7.09 4.33
C TYR A 102 9.07 6.43 4.53
N PRO A 103 10.17 7.20 4.59
CA PRO A 103 11.49 6.65 4.87
C PRO A 103 11.53 5.96 6.23
N GLY A 104 11.93 4.69 6.25
CA GLY A 104 12.03 3.94 7.50
C GLY A 104 10.75 3.21 7.95
N LEU A 105 9.76 3.01 7.06
CA LEU A 105 8.58 2.15 7.34
C LEU A 105 8.99 0.81 7.97
N CYS A 106 9.96 0.13 7.34
CA CYS A 106 10.40 -1.20 7.73
C CYS A 106 11.76 -1.22 8.45
N GLU A 107 12.18 -0.07 8.97
CA GLU A 107 13.37 0.00 9.81
C GLU A 107 13.00 -0.25 11.28
N PRO A 108 13.92 -0.86 12.07
CA PRO A 108 13.67 -1.10 13.49
C PRO A 108 13.38 0.21 14.24
N THR A 109 12.45 0.14 15.21
CA THR A 109 12.12 1.29 16.07
C THR A 109 13.34 1.81 16.84
N SER A 110 14.28 0.94 17.20
CA SER A 110 15.56 1.30 17.85
C SER A 110 16.47 2.19 16.99
N GLN A 111 16.26 2.24 15.66
CA GLN A 111 17.00 3.08 14.72
C GLN A 111 16.20 4.31 14.27
N GLY A 112 15.00 4.51 14.82
CA GLY A 112 14.09 5.60 14.43
C GLY A 112 13.14 5.25 13.29
N GLY A 113 13.03 3.97 12.92
CA GLY A 113 12.01 3.48 11.99
C GLY A 113 10.65 3.25 12.64
N LEU A 114 9.66 2.83 11.85
CA LEU A 114 8.31 2.52 12.34
C LEU A 114 8.14 1.06 12.78
N GLY A 115 9.08 0.17 12.44
CA GLY A 115 9.08 -1.21 12.89
C GLY A 115 8.13 -2.16 12.16
N PHE A 116 7.71 -1.85 10.94
CA PHE A 116 6.94 -2.80 10.11
C PHE A 116 7.85 -3.87 9.49
N ASP A 117 7.34 -5.08 9.29
CA ASP A 117 8.11 -6.14 8.63
C ASP A 117 8.15 -5.96 7.11
N TYR A 118 7.01 -5.57 6.53
CA TYR A 118 6.86 -5.42 5.09
C TYR A 118 6.11 -4.15 4.73
N TYR A 119 6.25 -3.70 3.48
CA TYR A 119 5.44 -2.62 2.91
C TYR A 119 4.91 -2.99 1.54
N VAL A 120 3.74 -2.44 1.19
CA VAL A 120 3.08 -2.71 -0.09
C VAL A 120 3.61 -1.77 -1.18
N ASN A 121 3.99 -2.32 -2.33
CA ASN A 121 4.24 -1.56 -3.55
C ASN A 121 2.92 -1.25 -4.26
N LEU A 122 2.43 -0.03 -4.08
CA LEU A 122 1.19 0.44 -4.69
C LEU A 122 1.37 0.90 -6.15
N SER A 123 2.63 1.09 -6.59
CA SER A 123 2.95 1.58 -7.92
C SER A 123 2.91 0.49 -8.99
N ALA A 124 3.12 -0.79 -8.63
CA ALA A 124 3.09 -1.89 -9.58
C ALA A 124 1.69 -2.13 -10.19
N PRO A 125 0.60 -2.27 -9.40
CA PRO A 125 -0.76 -2.37 -9.96
C PRO A 125 -1.16 -1.16 -10.81
N GLU A 126 -0.79 0.05 -10.37
CA GLU A 126 -1.10 1.28 -11.10
C GLU A 126 -0.39 1.33 -12.46
N MET A 127 0.87 0.89 -12.53
CA MET A 127 1.60 0.80 -13.78
C MET A 127 0.92 -0.19 -14.73
N TRP A 128 0.61 -1.40 -14.25
CA TRP A 128 -0.02 -2.43 -15.09
C TRP A 128 -1.39 -1.99 -15.59
N SER A 129 -2.24 -1.38 -14.74
CA SER A 129 -3.51 -0.78 -15.18
C SER A 129 -3.28 0.24 -16.30
N THR A 130 -2.33 1.16 -16.12
CA THR A 130 -2.02 2.18 -17.14
C THR A 130 -1.59 1.54 -18.46
N PHE A 131 -0.72 0.53 -18.40
CA PHE A 131 -0.21 -0.17 -19.57
C PHE A 131 -1.28 -0.98 -20.31
N LEU A 132 -2.15 -1.66 -19.57
CA LEU A 132 -3.21 -2.48 -20.16
C LEU A 132 -4.35 -1.64 -20.74
N GLU A 133 -4.69 -0.51 -20.12
CA GLU A 133 -5.86 0.30 -20.51
C GLU A 133 -5.54 1.42 -21.50
N THR A 134 -4.34 2.02 -21.42
CA THR A 134 -4.07 3.30 -22.10
C THR A 134 -2.86 3.31 -23.03
N VAL A 135 -1.90 2.40 -22.86
CA VAL A 135 -0.62 2.43 -23.60
C VAL A 135 -0.54 1.24 -24.58
N PRO A 136 -0.36 1.49 -25.89
CA PRO A 136 -0.14 0.40 -26.84
C PRO A 136 1.11 -0.44 -26.51
N ASP A 137 1.05 -1.76 -26.71
CA ASP A 137 2.09 -2.72 -26.30
C ASP A 137 3.52 -2.35 -26.73
N HIS A 138 3.66 -1.82 -27.94
CA HIS A 138 4.97 -1.46 -28.50
C HIS A 138 5.59 -0.20 -27.87
N GLU A 139 4.81 0.58 -27.12
CA GLU A 139 5.27 1.75 -26.38
C GLU A 139 5.59 1.43 -24.90
N TRP A 140 5.45 0.17 -24.48
CA TRP A 140 5.73 -0.24 -23.11
C TRP A 140 7.21 -0.06 -22.78
N SER A 141 7.49 0.80 -21.79
CA SER A 141 8.85 1.06 -21.33
C SER A 141 9.32 -0.05 -20.39
N MET A 142 10.23 -0.90 -20.88
CA MET A 142 10.86 -1.94 -20.05
C MET A 142 11.62 -1.35 -18.86
N THR A 143 12.22 -0.16 -19.04
CA THR A 143 12.88 0.58 -17.96
C THR A 143 11.91 0.95 -16.84
N LYS A 144 10.68 1.35 -17.19
CA LYS A 144 9.64 1.67 -16.19
C LYS A 144 9.23 0.41 -15.43
N ILE A 145 9.00 -0.70 -16.13
CA ILE A 145 8.68 -2.01 -15.51
C ILE A 145 9.74 -2.39 -14.49
N VAL A 146 10.99 -2.46 -14.93
CA VAL A 146 12.12 -2.88 -14.08
C VAL A 146 12.27 -1.96 -12.87
N ASN A 147 12.21 -0.63 -13.07
CA ASN A 147 12.38 0.32 -11.97
C ASN A 147 11.30 0.21 -10.88
N THR A 148 10.05 -0.04 -11.26
CA THR A 148 8.96 -0.17 -10.28
C THR A 148 8.93 -1.54 -9.62
N LEU A 149 9.24 -2.62 -10.35
CA LEU A 149 9.19 -3.97 -9.81
C LEU A 149 10.38 -4.27 -8.90
N ILE A 150 11.57 -3.80 -9.27
CA ILE A 150 12.80 -4.12 -8.53
C ILE A 150 13.04 -3.11 -7.40
N SER A 151 12.48 -1.88 -7.49
CA SER A 151 12.62 -0.77 -6.54
C SER A 151 14.07 -0.52 -6.07
N LYS A 152 14.66 0.63 -6.43
CA LYS A 152 16.02 0.97 -5.97
C LYS A 152 16.10 1.38 -4.48
N LYS A 153 15.03 1.21 -3.71
CA LYS A 153 14.96 1.64 -2.31
C LYS A 153 15.66 0.64 -1.40
N GLU A 154 16.21 1.17 -0.30
CA GLU A 154 16.62 0.37 0.85
C GLU A 154 15.42 -0.45 1.35
N ASN A 155 15.63 -1.73 1.66
CA ASN A 155 14.59 -2.74 1.97
C ASN A 155 13.73 -3.24 0.78
N ALA A 156 14.29 -3.35 -0.43
CA ALA A 156 13.57 -4.00 -1.55
C ALA A 156 13.16 -5.46 -1.25
N ASP A 157 13.86 -6.14 -0.34
CA ASP A 157 13.55 -7.49 0.16
C ASP A 157 12.29 -7.56 1.03
N LYS A 158 11.88 -6.44 1.64
CA LYS A 158 10.67 -6.32 2.47
C LYS A 158 9.45 -5.80 1.69
N MET A 159 9.58 -5.67 0.37
CA MET A 159 8.52 -5.14 -0.48
C MET A 159 7.54 -6.25 -0.89
N LEU A 160 6.25 -6.06 -0.58
CA LEU A 160 5.18 -6.90 -1.09
C LEU A 160 4.64 -6.32 -2.40
N LEU A 161 4.65 -7.16 -3.44
CA LEU A 161 4.25 -6.75 -4.78
C LEU A 161 3.04 -7.56 -5.22
N TYR A 162 2.04 -6.84 -5.72
CA TYR A 162 0.84 -7.40 -6.30
C TYR A 162 0.73 -6.94 -7.74
N ALA A 163 0.32 -7.83 -8.64
CA ALA A 163 0.01 -7.45 -10.02
C ALA A 163 -1.28 -6.63 -10.06
N GLU A 164 -2.31 -7.12 -9.38
CA GLU A 164 -3.60 -6.47 -9.16
C GLU A 164 -4.04 -6.65 -7.70
N ASN A 165 -4.85 -5.74 -7.18
CA ASN A 165 -5.39 -5.82 -5.83
C ASN A 165 -6.75 -5.10 -5.70
N HIS A 166 -7.33 -5.16 -4.51
CA HIS A 166 -8.65 -4.60 -4.24
C HIS A 166 -8.75 -3.08 -4.43
N ASN A 167 -7.64 -2.33 -4.41
CA ASN A 167 -7.65 -0.87 -4.62
C ASN A 167 -8.12 -0.49 -6.04
N GLN A 168 -7.89 -1.35 -7.03
CA GLN A 168 -8.42 -1.14 -8.39
C GLN A 168 -9.94 -1.24 -8.42
N SER A 169 -10.53 -2.17 -7.67
CA SER A 169 -11.98 -2.29 -7.56
C SER A 169 -12.61 -1.08 -6.86
N ILE A 170 -11.97 -0.57 -5.79
CA ILE A 170 -12.45 0.63 -5.07
C ILE A 170 -12.47 1.87 -5.99
N SER A 171 -11.49 2.01 -6.89
CA SER A 171 -11.45 3.10 -7.86
C SER A 171 -12.39 2.92 -9.05
N GLY A 172 -13.13 1.81 -9.10
CA GLY A 172 -14.06 1.48 -10.20
C GLY A 172 -13.36 0.98 -11.47
N ARG A 173 -12.09 0.56 -11.36
CA ARG A 173 -11.36 -0.05 -12.48
C ARG A 173 -11.75 -1.51 -12.65
N ARG A 174 -11.51 -2.00 -13.86
CA ARG A 174 -11.75 -3.38 -14.27
C ARG A 174 -10.58 -4.27 -13.86
N SER A 175 -10.84 -5.56 -13.65
CA SER A 175 -9.77 -6.55 -13.45
C SER A 175 -8.90 -6.68 -14.71
N PHE A 176 -7.67 -7.17 -14.59
CA PHE A 176 -6.82 -7.38 -15.77
C PHE A 176 -7.44 -8.36 -16.76
N ALA A 177 -8.12 -9.40 -16.27
CA ALA A 177 -8.85 -10.33 -17.10
C ALA A 177 -9.96 -9.61 -17.89
N GLU A 178 -10.74 -8.75 -17.26
CA GLU A 178 -11.81 -8.01 -17.94
C GLU A 178 -11.25 -7.03 -18.98
N VAL A 179 -10.14 -6.36 -18.70
CA VAL A 179 -9.47 -5.47 -19.67
C VAL A 179 -8.93 -6.25 -20.88
N LEU A 180 -8.33 -7.42 -20.65
CA LEU A 180 -7.68 -8.21 -21.70
C LEU A 180 -8.66 -9.04 -22.54
N PHE A 181 -9.72 -9.54 -21.93
CA PHE A 181 -10.65 -10.48 -22.57
C PHE A 181 -12.04 -9.90 -22.85
N GLY A 182 -12.45 -8.83 -22.18
CA GLY A 182 -13.83 -8.34 -22.19
C GLY A 182 -14.32 -7.79 -23.54
N GLU A 183 -13.40 -7.39 -24.42
CA GLU A 183 -13.70 -6.82 -25.73
C GLU A 183 -13.37 -7.79 -26.89
N ILE A 184 -13.05 -9.05 -26.59
CA ILE A 184 -12.75 -10.05 -27.62
C ILE A 184 -14.05 -10.51 -28.28
N ASP A 185 -14.22 -10.17 -29.56
CA ASP A 185 -15.30 -10.70 -30.38
C ASP A 185 -15.00 -12.14 -30.85
N GLU A 186 -15.83 -13.08 -30.40
CA GLU A 186 -15.77 -14.50 -30.78
C GLU A 186 -15.94 -14.75 -32.28
N HIS A 187 -16.56 -13.81 -33.00
CA HIS A 187 -16.78 -13.90 -34.44
C HIS A 187 -15.68 -13.22 -35.27
N SER A 188 -14.70 -12.58 -34.63
CA SER A 188 -13.60 -11.93 -35.34
C SER A 188 -12.58 -12.94 -35.88
N GLU A 189 -12.00 -12.65 -37.05
CA GLU A 189 -10.93 -13.47 -37.63
C GLU A 189 -9.69 -13.53 -36.71
N ASN A 190 -9.49 -12.50 -35.88
CA ASN A 190 -8.37 -12.37 -34.94
C ASN A 190 -8.65 -12.94 -33.55
N TYR A 191 -9.80 -13.60 -33.32
CA TYR A 191 -10.21 -14.13 -32.02
C TYR A 191 -9.10 -14.92 -31.30
N LYS A 192 -8.48 -15.88 -32.01
CA LYS A 192 -7.43 -16.74 -31.44
C LYS A 192 -6.17 -15.95 -31.05
N GLU A 193 -5.83 -14.94 -31.83
CA GLU A 193 -4.65 -14.10 -31.58
C GLU A 193 -4.89 -13.20 -30.37
N SER A 194 -6.05 -12.55 -30.28
CA SER A 194 -6.44 -11.74 -29.12
C SER A 194 -6.51 -12.57 -27.84
N LEU A 195 -7.06 -13.79 -27.91
CA LEU A 195 -7.12 -14.70 -26.76
C LEU A 195 -5.72 -15.14 -26.31
N LEU A 196 -4.84 -15.47 -27.26
CA LEU A 196 -3.46 -15.85 -26.97
C LEU A 196 -2.68 -14.68 -26.35
N ARG A 197 -2.86 -13.47 -26.89
CA ARG A 197 -2.29 -12.23 -26.34
C ARG A 197 -2.76 -12.00 -24.92
N GLY A 198 -4.07 -11.98 -24.68
CA GLY A 198 -4.65 -11.77 -23.35
C GLY A 198 -4.15 -12.81 -22.34
N SER A 199 -4.13 -14.08 -22.73
CA SER A 199 -3.63 -15.17 -21.87
C SER A 199 -2.14 -15.04 -21.56
N SER A 200 -1.35 -14.58 -22.53
CA SER A 200 0.10 -14.42 -22.35
C SER A 200 0.40 -13.22 -21.46
N LEU A 201 -0.23 -12.08 -21.70
CA LEU A 201 -0.04 -10.87 -20.89
C LEU A 201 -0.53 -11.08 -19.46
N HIS A 202 -1.68 -11.72 -19.25
CA HIS A 202 -2.17 -12.01 -17.91
C HIS A 202 -1.18 -12.85 -17.09
N LYS A 203 -0.47 -13.81 -17.71
CA LYS A 203 0.57 -14.63 -17.04
C LYS A 203 1.93 -13.94 -16.89
N VAL A 204 2.18 -12.89 -17.66
CA VAL A 204 3.43 -12.12 -17.57
C VAL A 204 3.31 -11.05 -16.47
N CYS A 205 2.12 -10.45 -16.36
CA CYS A 205 1.85 -9.44 -15.35
C CYS A 205 1.61 -10.04 -13.95
N CYS A 206 0.99 -11.23 -13.86
CA CYS A 206 0.64 -11.93 -12.62
C CYS A 206 1.51 -13.17 -12.38
#